data_AF-A0A2T3KBY3-F1
#
_entry.id   AF-A0A2T3KBY3-F1
#
_cell.length_a   1.000
_cell.length_b   1.000
_cell.length_c   1.000
_cell.angle_alpha   90.00
_cell.angle_beta   90.00
_cell.angle_gamma   90.00
#
_symmetry.space_group_name_H-M   'P 1'
#
loop_
_entity.id
_entity.type
_entity.pdbx_description
1 polymer ?
#
loop_
_entity_poly.entity_id
_entity_poly.type
_entity_poly.pdbx_seq_one_letter_code
_entity_poly.pdbx_strand_id
1 'polypeptide(L)' 'MLLIGCSNHIEPARVEIITMLPEPWLITACNKPKIIGRTPAQTIAEDLPRLKNALSNCAKQVDDYLQWYEKQKLKTKNN' A
#
# COMPACT_ATOMS: atom_id res chain seq x y z
N MET A 1 -52.71 33.78 1.80
CA MET A 1 -52.26 32.63 0.99
C MET A 1 -50.86 32.26 1.47
N LEU A 2 -50.71 31.09 2.11
CA LEU A 2 -49.42 30.56 2.56
C LEU A 2 -48.98 29.50 1.55
N LEU A 3 -47.94 29.81 0.78
CA LEU A 3 -47.28 28.85 -0.10
C LEU A 3 -46.42 27.93 0.77
N ILE A 4 -47.00 26.80 1.16
CA ILE A 4 -46.26 25.72 1.82
C ILE A 4 -45.50 24.99 0.71
N GLY A 5 -44.24 25.36 0.51
CA GLY A 5 -43.34 24.61 -0.36
C GLY A 5 -43.02 23.26 0.29
N CYS A 6 -43.32 22.16 -0.40
CA CYS A 6 -42.92 20.81 -0.01
C CYS A 6 -41.41 20.63 -0.20
N SER A 7 -40.60 21.28 0.64
CA SER A 7 -39.19 20.95 0.76
C SER A 7 -39.08 19.78 1.73
N ASN A 8 -38.87 18.58 1.19
CA ASN A 8 -38.50 17.43 2.01
C ASN A 8 -37.12 17.69 2.60
N HIS A 9 -36.96 17.47 3.91
CA HIS A 9 -35.68 17.59 4.59
C HIS A 9 -34.70 16.57 3.99
N ILE A 10 -33.61 17.04 3.38
CA ILE A 10 -32.52 16.18 2.93
C ILE A 10 -31.71 15.84 4.18
N GLU A 11 -31.81 14.61 4.65
CA GLU A 11 -30.91 14.14 5.71
C GLU A 11 -29.48 14.10 5.17
N PRO A 12 -28.50 14.66 5.91
CA PRO A 12 -27.11 14.60 5.49
C PRO A 12 -26.64 13.14 5.52
N ALA A 13 -26.26 12.61 4.36
CA ALA A 13 -25.62 11.31 4.27
C ALA A 13 -24.27 11.37 4.99
N ARG A 14 -24.12 10.63 6.09
CA ARG A 14 -22.85 10.48 6.79
C ARG A 14 -21.96 9.56 5.94
N VAL A 15 -20.96 10.14 5.29
CA VAL A 15 -19.94 9.38 4.57
C VAL A 15 -18.82 9.04 5.56
N GLU A 16 -18.75 7.77 5.97
CA GLU A 16 -17.61 7.28 6.75
C GLU A 16 -16.54 6.72 5.81
N ILE A 17 -15.37 7.35 5.81
CA ILE A 17 -14.21 6.84 5.09
C ILE A 17 -13.59 5.75 5.97
N ILE A 18 -13.86 4.48 5.66
CA ILE A 18 -13.16 3.36 6.28
C ILE A 18 -11.79 3.28 5.63
N THR A 19 -10.79 3.95 6.20
CA THR A 19 -9.39 3.76 5.79
C THR A 19 -8.91 2.42 6.30
N MET A 20 -8.98 1.41 5.43
CA MET A 20 -8.36 0.11 5.70
C MET A 20 -6.86 0.23 5.47
N LEU A 21 -6.15 0.61 6.53
CA LEU A 21 -4.69 0.69 6.50
C LEU A 21 -4.11 -0.70 6.80
N PRO A 22 -3.04 -1.10 6.09
CA PRO A 22 -2.29 -2.27 6.47
C PRO A 22 -1.64 -2.07 7.83
N GLU A 23 -1.38 -3.17 8.54
CA GLU A 23 -0.65 -3.10 9.79
C GLU A 23 0.76 -2.48 9.58
N PRO A 24 1.29 -1.70 10.53
CA PRO A 24 2.56 -0.98 10.35
C PRO A 24 3.77 -1.87 10.04
N TRP A 25 3.71 -3.15 10.39
CA TRP A 25 4.77 -4.13 10.10
C TRP A 25 4.74 -4.68 8.67
N LEU A 26 3.65 -4.44 7.93
CA LEU A 26 3.44 -5.02 6.60
C LEU A 26 4.23 -4.31 5.50
N ILE A 27 4.42 -2.99 5.62
CA ILE A 27 5.26 -2.20 4.71
C ILE A 27 6.19 -1.35 5.56
N THR A 28 7.48 -1.66 5.52
CA THR A 28 8.52 -0.87 6.18
C THR A 28 9.43 -0.20 5.15
N ALA A 29 10.12 0.87 5.54
CA ALA A 29 11.02 1.57 4.63
C ALA A 29 12.18 0.66 4.21
N CYS A 30 12.32 0.44 2.90
CA CYS A 30 13.42 -0.30 2.33
C CYS A 30 14.55 0.64 1.90
N ASN A 31 15.73 0.48 2.49
CA ASN A 31 16.90 1.28 2.11
C ASN A 31 17.64 0.63 0.95
N LYS A 32 17.60 1.27 -0.21
CA LYS A 32 18.39 0.85 -1.36
C LYS A 32 19.86 1.24 -1.16
N PRO A 33 20.79 0.27 -1.08
CA PRO A 33 22.21 0.59 -0.98
C PRO A 33 22.70 1.27 -2.26
N LYS A 34 23.69 2.16 -2.11
CA LYS A 34 24.30 2.89 -3.22
C LYS A 34 25.14 1.95 -4.09
N ILE A 35 25.00 2.09 -5.40
CA ILE A 35 25.85 1.43 -6.41
C ILE A 35 27.18 2.20 -6.48
N ILE A 36 28.29 1.49 -6.35
CA ILE A 36 29.64 2.10 -6.31
C ILE A 36 30.52 1.67 -7.49
N GLY A 37 30.22 0.54 -8.12
CA GLY A 37 30.91 0.02 -9.29
C GLY A 37 30.85 1.01 -10.45
N ARG A 38 31.99 1.23 -11.09
CA ARG A 38 32.12 2.18 -12.22
C ARG A 38 32.10 1.49 -13.57
N THR A 39 32.22 0.17 -13.59
CA THR A 39 32.17 -0.66 -14.79
C THR A 39 31.16 -1.79 -14.62
N PRO A 40 30.59 -2.32 -15.71
CA PRO A 40 29.63 -3.43 -15.63
C PRO A 40 30.17 -4.64 -14.85
N ALA A 41 31.45 -4.99 -15.05
CA ALA A 41 32.07 -6.11 -14.35
C ALA A 41 32.11 -5.89 -12.82
N GLN A 42 32.46 -4.68 -12.37
CA GLN A 42 32.46 -4.32 -10.94
C GLN A 42 31.05 -4.30 -10.36
N THR A 43 30.08 -3.69 -11.06
CA THR A 43 28.69 -3.64 -10.61
C THR A 43 28.09 -5.05 -10.46
N ILE A 44 28.37 -5.94 -11.41
CA ILE A 44 27.86 -7.32 -11.37
C ILE A 44 28.49 -8.12 -10.23
N ALA A 45 29.80 -7.98 -10.02
CA ALA A 45 30.51 -8.75 -9.00
C ALA A 45 30.20 -8.26 -7.58
N GLU A 46 30.08 -6.96 -7.36
CA GLU A 46 30.05 -6.37 -6.01
C GLU A 46 28.69 -5.80 -5.63
N ASP A 47 28.10 -4.98 -6.50
CA ASP A 47 26.87 -4.25 -6.18
C ASP A 47 25.64 -5.13 -6.30
N LEU A 48 25.56 -5.98 -7.32
CA LEU A 48 24.40 -6.84 -7.57
C LEU A 48 24.10 -7.80 -6.41
N PRO A 49 25.10 -8.52 -5.85
CA PRO A 49 24.88 -9.38 -4.68
C PRO A 49 24.44 -8.59 -3.44
N ARG A 50 25.07 -7.43 -3.18
CA ARG A 50 24.70 -6.55 -2.06
C ARG A 50 23.28 -6.02 -2.18
N LEU A 51 22.91 -5.60 -3.40
CA LEU A 51 21.58 -5.10 -3.71
C LEU A 51 20.54 -6.21 -3.55
N LYS A 52 20.81 -7.42 -4.07
CA LYS A 52 19.92 -8.58 -3.93
C LYS A 52 19.69 -8.91 -2.46
N ASN A 53 20.74 -8.92 -1.64
CA ASN A 53 20.63 -9.21 -0.22
C ASN A 53 19.85 -8.13 0.55
N ALA A 54 20.07 -6.86 0.24
CA ALA A 54 19.37 -5.76 0.90
C ALA A 54 17.88 -5.71 0.54
N LEU A 55 17.54 -5.99 -0.73
CA LEU A 55 16.17 -5.86 -1.24
C LEU A 55 15.33 -7.13 -1.12
N SER A 56 15.92 -8.30 -0.88
CA SER A 56 15.18 -9.57 -0.77
C SER A 56 14.11 -9.54 0.32
N ASN A 57 14.44 -8.98 1.48
CA ASN A 57 13.51 -8.85 2.59
C ASN A 57 12.38 -7.86 2.27
N CYS A 58 12.68 -6.81 1.51
CA CYS A 58 11.68 -5.83 1.11
C CYS A 58 10.74 -6.37 0.04
N ALA A 59 11.23 -7.21 -0.87
CA ALA A 59 10.39 -7.86 -1.87
C ALA A 59 9.29 -8.70 -1.20
N LYS A 60 9.63 -9.42 -0.12
CA LYS A 60 8.67 -10.21 0.65
C LYS A 60 7.54 -9.35 1.24
N GLN A 61 7.85 -8.14 1.72
CA GLN A 61 6.84 -7.23 2.28
C GLN A 61 5.79 -6.81 1.24
N VAL A 62 6.20 -6.64 -0.02
CA VAL A 62 5.27 -6.34 -1.12
C VAL A 62 4.31 -7.51 -1.34
N ASP A 63 4.82 -8.73 -1.37
CA ASP A 63 3.99 -9.94 -1.53
C ASP A 63 3.02 -10.10 -0.36
N ASP A 64 3.49 -9.91 0.87
CA ASP A 64 2.66 -9.97 2.08
C ASP A 64 1.55 -8.91 2.06
N TYR A 65 1.86 -7.68 1.62
CA TYR A 65 0.88 -6.61 1.43
C TYR A 65 -0.20 -6.98 0.40
N LEU A 66 0.20 -7.46 -0.77
CA LEU A 66 -0.74 -7.82 -1.83
C LEU A 66 -1.67 -8.96 -1.38
N GLN A 67 -1.14 -9.96 -0.68
CA GLN A 67 -1.95 -11.04 -0.12
C GLN A 67 -2.94 -10.53 0.95
N TRP A 68 -2.48 -9.66 1.86
CA TRP A 68 -3.37 -9.02 2.83
C TRP A 68 -4.48 -8.25 2.13
N TYR A 69 -4.15 -7.45 1.13
CA TYR A 69 -5.10 -6.62 0.39
C TYR A 69 -6.18 -7.46 -0.30
N GLU A 70 -5.80 -8.57 -0.93
CA GLU A 70 -6.77 -9.50 -1.53
C GLU A 70 -7.66 -10.17 -0.48
N LYS A 71 -7.11 -10.56 0.68
CA LYS A 71 -7.93 -11.07 1.80
C LYS A 71 -8.95 -10.04 2.29
N GLN A 72 -8.57 -8.76 2.32
CA GLN A 72 -9.50 -7.71 2.74
C GLN A 72 -10.62 -7.50 1.73
N LYS A 73 -10.32 -7.47 0.42
CA LYS A 73 -11.35 -7.39 -0.63
C LYS A 73 -12.39 -8.51 -0.51
N LEU A 74 -11.94 -9.74 -0.21
CA LEU A 74 -12.84 -10.89 -0.04
C LEU A 74 -13.74 -10.73 1.20
N LYS A 75 -13.23 -10.19 2.31
CA LYS A 75 -14.04 -9.89 3.50
C LYS A 75 -15.11 -8.84 3.21
N THR A 76 -14.77 -7.80 2.45
CA THR A 76 -15.74 -6.74 2.07
C THR A 76 -16.83 -7.25 1.12
N LYS A 77 -16.57 -8.29 0.31
CA LYS A 77 -17.59 -8.85 -0.60
C LYS A 77 -18.57 -9.82 0.08
N ASN A 78 -18.18 -10.40 1.21
CA ASN A 78 -18.95 -11.43 1.91
C ASN A 78 -19.72 -10.88 3.13
N ASN A 79 -19.56 -9.59 3.43
CA ASN A 79 -20.34 -8.82 4.41
C ASN A 79 -21.27 -7.85 3.68
#